data_AF-A0A844SZF6-F1
#
_entry.id   AF-A0A844SZF6-F1
#
_cell.length_a   1.000
_cell.length_b   1.000
_cell.length_c   1.000
_cell.angle_alpha   90.00
_cell.angle_beta   90.00
_cell.angle_gamma   90.00
#
_symmetry.space_group_name_H-M   'P 1'
#
loop_
_entity.id
_entity.type
_entity.pdbx_description
1 polymer ?
#
loop_
_entity_poly.entity_id
_entity_poly.type
_entity_poly.pdbx_seq_one_letter_code
_entity_poly.pdbx_strand_id
1 'polypeptide(L)'
;MRHFAFSPRDCAQHVLPETILHPCTVDDVLALPSFLTSLVHAQTVIGCRIDELSHDIQAAIVERRLSQLVSIARINPLWRRRIDSAVGTGPVDNYEQFKTLPLTDKEAFQQMFTETRPGMVVPIDRCGFEIVASGGTSSGKPSETVYSLDELQETYRWAGDFMGRHIMARHLSGRGAKWVATTLADYQMWSSGTMVGGVLQKIPRVNYIGAGPMSREVFQRMMSYPGPKAIMGITRSIALLASFADGLTREARDSFRIALYGSGVLTPKVRADLRQAYPSLIVLSYFAATQAETIGLQLDPESPVLTAVPGLHLVEVVRPDGQWTEIGEEGELVVTRLFGNATPVLRYKIGDRVIRRPDLQSPGLNAVQFEYVGRSGDFMHIGDTQYSAPQALAAITAEFRQRQVLDIDSVATDAQFQIDRAKRQLHLVIGTPEAASLPTQVAMRLGPQGSSPLIIAGLLRSLSVFDALEANETSLRSSGYSFAIRLVDPRNADLVRTAFDKVPLVVDRI
;
A
#
# COMPACT_ATOMS: atom_id res chain seq x y z
N MET A 1 19.91 29.14 24.52
CA MET A 1 18.83 29.50 23.57
C MET A 1 17.51 29.20 24.25
N ARG A 2 16.62 30.20 24.37
CA ARG A 2 15.30 30.02 24.98
C ARG A 2 14.46 29.13 24.04
N HIS A 3 14.15 27.91 24.43
CA HIS A 3 13.11 27.12 23.77
C HIS A 3 11.77 27.81 24.08
N PHE A 4 11.28 28.64 23.17
CA PHE A 4 9.86 28.96 23.19
C PHE A 4 9.12 27.66 22.88
N ALA A 5 8.35 27.15 23.84
CA ALA A 5 7.42 26.08 23.57
C ALA A 5 6.29 26.67 22.72
N PHE A 6 6.40 26.52 21.40
CA PHE A 6 5.34 26.91 20.47
C PHE A 6 4.08 26.11 20.78
N SER A 7 2.92 26.76 20.80
CA SER A 7 1.65 26.03 20.86
C SER A 7 1.41 25.29 19.52
N PRO A 8 0.55 24.25 19.47
CA PRO A 8 0.16 23.62 18.21
C PRO A 8 -0.31 24.61 17.15
N ARG A 9 -1.05 25.64 17.57
CA ARG A 9 -1.53 26.71 16.69
C ARG A 9 -0.39 27.57 16.12
N ASP A 10 0.59 27.94 16.94
CA ASP A 10 1.72 28.75 16.49
C ASP A 10 2.56 27.98 15.47
N CYS A 11 2.83 26.69 15.74
CA CYS A 11 3.51 25.80 14.79
C CYS A 11 2.77 25.73 13.45
N ALA A 12 1.44 25.52 13.48
CA ALA A 12 0.63 25.47 12.27
C ALA A 12 0.67 26.79 11.49
N GLN A 13 0.64 27.94 12.17
CA GLN A 13 0.77 29.26 11.55
C GLN A 13 2.15 29.50 10.93
N HIS A 14 3.21 28.94 11.49
CA HIS A 14 4.55 28.98 10.88
C HIS A 14 4.66 28.14 9.60
N VAL A 15 3.93 27.02 9.50
CA VAL A 15 3.89 26.23 8.26
C VAL A 15 3.06 26.95 7.20
N LEU A 16 1.87 27.43 7.57
CA LEU A 16 0.90 28.02 6.66
C LEU A 16 0.39 29.35 7.23
N PRO A 17 1.02 30.50 6.95
CA PRO A 17 0.53 31.79 7.42
C PRO A 17 -0.86 32.12 6.83
N GLU A 18 -1.61 32.97 7.51
CA GLU A 18 -2.97 33.36 7.10
C GLU A 18 -3.03 33.93 5.68
N THR A 19 -1.96 34.61 5.26
CA THR A 19 -1.83 35.25 3.95
C THR A 19 -1.86 34.28 2.77
N ILE A 20 -1.62 32.99 2.99
CA ILE A 20 -1.62 31.97 1.93
C ILE A 20 -2.71 30.91 2.12
N LEU A 21 -3.55 31.03 3.16
CA LEU A 21 -4.48 29.98 3.57
C LEU A 21 -5.69 29.85 2.64
N HIS A 22 -6.12 30.95 2.01
CA HIS A 22 -7.36 31.01 1.24
C HIS A 22 -7.13 31.55 -0.19
N PRO A 23 -6.44 30.80 -1.07
CA PRO A 23 -6.34 31.17 -2.47
C PRO A 23 -7.73 31.13 -3.13
N CYS A 24 -8.02 32.10 -3.99
CA CYS A 24 -9.34 32.27 -4.61
C CYS A 24 -9.33 32.02 -6.12
N THR A 25 -8.15 32.03 -6.74
CA THR A 25 -7.96 31.88 -8.18
C THR A 25 -6.86 30.87 -8.50
N VAL A 26 -6.84 30.36 -9.74
CA VAL A 26 -5.76 29.50 -10.23
C VAL A 26 -4.41 30.22 -10.16
N ASP A 27 -4.37 31.53 -10.38
CA ASP A 27 -3.15 32.33 -10.31
C ASP A 27 -2.63 32.41 -8.87
N ASP A 28 -3.52 32.55 -7.88
CA ASP A 28 -3.14 32.49 -6.47
C ASP A 28 -2.52 31.14 -6.13
N VAL A 29 -3.11 30.03 -6.61
CA VAL A 29 -2.61 28.67 -6.39
C VAL A 29 -1.21 28.49 -6.96
N LEU A 30 -0.97 28.99 -8.18
CA LEU A 30 0.33 28.93 -8.84
C LEU A 30 1.38 29.83 -8.17
N ALA A 31 0.96 30.88 -7.45
CA ALA A 31 1.83 31.78 -6.71
C ALA A 31 2.15 31.29 -5.29
N LEU A 32 1.48 30.24 -4.79
CA LEU A 32 1.74 29.70 -3.46
C LEU A 32 3.18 29.18 -3.35
N PRO A 33 3.84 29.35 -2.18
CA PRO A 33 5.02 28.55 -1.89
C PRO A 33 4.63 27.07 -1.90
N SER A 34 5.54 26.22 -2.34
CA SER A 34 5.27 24.80 -2.33
C SER A 34 5.13 24.26 -0.91
N PHE A 35 4.32 23.21 -0.73
CA PHE A 35 4.07 22.69 0.60
C PHE A 35 5.33 22.11 1.24
N LEU A 36 6.25 21.52 0.43
CA LEU A 36 7.57 21.14 0.91
C LEU A 36 8.32 22.32 1.52
N THR A 37 8.33 23.45 0.82
CA THR A 37 9.04 24.66 1.26
C THR A 37 8.47 25.17 2.58
N SER A 38 7.15 25.19 2.73
CA SER A 38 6.46 25.51 3.98
C SER A 38 6.87 24.59 5.13
N LEU A 39 6.89 23.27 4.92
CA LEU A 39 7.31 22.31 5.95
C LEU A 39 8.77 22.50 6.34
N VAL A 40 9.68 22.63 5.37
CA VAL A 40 11.12 22.83 5.63
C VAL A 40 11.39 24.15 6.35
N HIS A 41 10.71 25.22 5.97
CA HIS A 41 10.80 26.51 6.66
C HIS A 41 10.35 26.39 8.11
N ALA A 42 9.20 25.78 8.36
CA ALA A 42 8.69 25.57 9.71
C ALA A 42 9.62 24.72 10.57
N GLN A 43 10.19 23.64 10.04
CA GLN A 43 11.19 22.85 10.77
C GLN A 43 12.40 23.68 11.19
N THR A 44 12.82 24.63 10.35
CA THR A 44 13.94 25.54 10.66
C THR A 44 13.60 26.51 11.78
N VAL A 45 12.36 27.03 11.81
CA VAL A 45 11.89 27.96 12.86
C VAL A 45 11.63 27.25 14.18
N ILE A 46 10.95 26.10 14.12
CA ILE A 46 10.60 25.30 15.30
C ILE A 46 11.85 24.61 15.89
N GLY A 47 12.83 24.30 15.04
CA GLY A 47 14.06 23.60 15.43
C GLY A 47 13.86 22.08 15.65
N CYS A 48 12.80 21.52 15.08
CA CYS A 48 12.42 20.10 15.21
C CYS A 48 11.83 19.62 13.88
N ARG A 49 11.99 18.33 13.55
CA ARG A 49 11.41 17.76 12.33
C ARG A 49 9.92 17.53 12.50
N ILE A 50 9.14 17.60 11.41
CA ILE A 50 7.68 17.37 11.46
C ILE A 50 7.35 16.02 12.09
N ASP A 51 8.08 14.97 11.72
CA ASP A 51 7.87 13.62 12.23
C ASP A 51 8.39 13.41 13.67
N GLU A 52 9.07 14.38 14.28
CA GLU A 52 9.47 14.38 15.70
C GLU A 52 8.51 15.20 16.58
N LEU A 53 7.67 16.05 15.97
CA LEU A 53 6.64 16.82 16.68
C LEU A 53 5.58 15.89 17.28
N SER A 54 4.96 16.32 18.37
CA SER A 54 3.85 15.58 18.98
C SER A 54 2.65 15.47 18.02
N HIS A 55 1.83 14.45 18.24
CA HIS A 55 0.61 14.22 17.44
C HIS A 55 -0.31 15.44 17.42
N ASP A 56 -0.47 16.16 18.54
CA ASP A 56 -1.28 17.38 18.59
C ASP A 56 -0.77 18.48 17.66
N ILE A 57 0.56 18.66 17.58
CA ILE A 57 1.17 19.66 16.70
C ILE A 57 1.06 19.21 15.24
N GLN A 58 1.31 17.94 14.95
CA GLN A 58 1.14 17.39 13.61
C GLN A 58 -0.32 17.53 13.13
N ALA A 59 -1.29 17.23 14.01
CA ALA A 59 -2.71 17.39 13.73
C ALA A 59 -3.07 18.84 13.42
N ALA A 60 -2.60 19.82 14.21
CA ALA A 60 -2.86 21.23 13.95
C ALA A 60 -2.28 21.70 12.59
N ILE A 61 -1.10 21.21 12.20
CA ILE A 61 -0.50 21.50 10.89
C ILE A 61 -1.34 20.88 9.78
N VAL A 62 -1.76 19.62 9.94
CA VAL A 62 -2.59 18.91 8.97
C VAL A 62 -3.95 19.59 8.83
N GLU A 63 -4.66 19.89 9.91
CA GLU A 63 -5.95 20.60 9.89
C GLU A 63 -5.88 21.91 9.12
N ARG A 64 -4.84 22.70 9.38
CA ARG A 64 -4.62 23.96 8.67
C ARG A 64 -4.32 23.73 7.18
N ARG A 65 -3.58 22.68 6.84
CA ARG A 65 -3.36 22.29 5.44
C ARG A 65 -4.64 21.81 4.76
N LEU A 66 -5.51 21.07 5.47
CA LEU A 66 -6.81 20.65 4.95
C LEU A 66 -7.70 21.85 4.65
N SER A 67 -7.72 22.87 5.51
CA SER A 67 -8.44 24.14 5.24
C SER A 67 -7.96 24.82 3.94
N GLN A 68 -6.64 24.86 3.73
CA GLN A 68 -6.06 25.37 2.49
C GLN A 68 -6.47 24.54 1.27
N LEU A 69 -6.38 23.21 1.37
CA LEU A 69 -6.75 22.29 0.28
C LEU A 69 -8.22 22.38 -0.08
N VAL A 70 -9.11 22.57 0.90
CA VAL A 70 -10.54 22.82 0.66
C VAL A 70 -10.74 24.15 -0.08
N SER A 71 -10.04 25.20 0.35
CA SER A 71 -10.08 26.52 -0.33
C SER A 71 -9.61 26.40 -1.79
N ILE A 72 -8.50 25.70 -2.02
CA ILE A 72 -7.96 25.39 -3.36
C ILE A 72 -8.98 24.59 -4.19
N ALA A 73 -9.53 23.51 -3.64
CA ALA A 73 -10.49 22.66 -4.33
C ALA A 73 -11.75 23.43 -4.76
N ARG A 74 -12.26 24.36 -3.92
CA ARG A 74 -13.43 25.20 -4.24
C ARG A 74 -13.25 26.15 -5.45
N ILE A 75 -12.02 26.38 -5.92
CA ILE A 75 -11.78 27.11 -7.17
C ILE A 75 -12.39 26.33 -8.35
N ASN A 76 -12.31 25.00 -8.31
CA ASN A 76 -12.92 24.12 -9.29
C ASN A 76 -14.44 23.96 -9.05
N PRO A 77 -15.33 24.17 -10.06
CA PRO A 77 -16.78 24.10 -9.88
C PRO A 77 -17.33 22.74 -9.43
N LEU A 78 -16.71 21.62 -9.85
CA LEU A 78 -17.14 20.27 -9.47
C LEU A 78 -16.85 20.02 -7.99
N TRP A 79 -15.64 20.35 -7.55
CA TRP A 79 -15.27 20.30 -6.14
C TRP A 79 -16.09 21.26 -5.29
N ARG A 80 -16.29 22.50 -5.73
CA ARG A 80 -17.11 23.48 -5.01
C ARG A 80 -18.51 22.97 -4.72
N ARG A 81 -19.21 22.43 -5.73
CA ARG A 81 -20.54 21.82 -5.51
C ARG A 81 -20.48 20.68 -4.52
N ARG A 82 -19.51 19.77 -4.67
CA ARG A 82 -19.36 18.60 -3.78
C ARG A 82 -19.08 18.99 -2.32
N ILE A 83 -18.24 20.01 -2.11
CA ILE A 83 -17.88 20.53 -0.79
C ILE A 83 -19.07 21.30 -0.20
N ASP A 84 -19.62 22.27 -0.93
CA ASP A 84 -20.64 23.17 -0.41
C ASP A 84 -21.96 22.43 -0.10
N SER A 85 -22.27 21.35 -0.82
CA SER A 85 -23.39 20.47 -0.47
C SER A 85 -23.21 19.71 0.85
N ALA A 86 -21.97 19.52 1.32
CA ALA A 86 -21.67 18.80 2.56
C ALA A 86 -21.52 19.75 3.76
N VAL A 87 -20.81 20.88 3.57
CA VAL A 87 -20.41 21.79 4.66
C VAL A 87 -20.91 23.23 4.49
N GLY A 88 -21.64 23.55 3.43
CA GLY A 88 -22.00 24.91 3.07
C GLY A 88 -20.83 25.72 2.50
N THR A 89 -21.04 27.03 2.31
CA THR A 89 -20.06 27.94 1.67
C THR A 89 -19.06 28.56 2.64
N GLY A 90 -19.22 28.32 3.95
CA GLY A 90 -18.32 28.81 4.99
C GLY A 90 -16.94 28.14 4.94
N PRO A 91 -15.95 28.68 5.66
CA PRO A 91 -14.64 28.05 5.77
C PRO A 91 -14.73 26.69 6.47
N VAL A 92 -13.78 25.81 6.15
CA VAL A 92 -13.59 24.51 6.83
C VAL A 92 -12.33 24.65 7.67
N ASP A 93 -12.50 24.83 8.97
CA ASP A 93 -11.44 25.30 9.87
C ASP A 93 -10.95 24.23 10.86
N ASN A 94 -11.58 23.06 10.86
CA ASN A 94 -11.20 21.96 11.73
C ASN A 94 -11.46 20.60 11.08
N TYR A 95 -10.90 19.56 11.69
CA TYR A 95 -11.03 18.22 11.17
C TYR A 95 -12.46 17.67 11.21
N GLU A 96 -13.28 18.06 12.20
CA GLU A 96 -14.67 17.59 12.29
C GLU A 96 -15.49 18.02 11.08
N GLN A 97 -15.36 19.27 10.64
CA GLN A 97 -15.99 19.75 9.41
C GLN A 97 -15.42 19.03 8.18
N PHE A 98 -14.09 18.86 8.10
CA PHE A 98 -13.46 18.14 6.99
C PHE A 98 -13.98 16.70 6.86
N LYS A 99 -14.19 15.98 7.97
CA LYS A 99 -14.72 14.61 7.96
C LYS A 99 -16.14 14.48 7.43
N THR A 100 -16.90 15.56 7.33
CA THR A 100 -18.24 15.52 6.72
C THR A 100 -18.19 15.53 5.18
N LEU A 101 -17.03 15.87 4.59
CA LEU A 101 -16.83 15.78 3.15
C LEU A 101 -17.04 14.32 2.68
N PRO A 102 -17.79 14.09 1.59
CA PRO A 102 -18.08 12.74 1.12
C PRO A 102 -16.80 12.05 0.63
N LEU A 103 -16.66 10.76 0.97
CA LEU A 103 -15.57 9.91 0.49
C LEU A 103 -15.53 9.90 -1.05
N THR A 104 -14.34 10.05 -1.61
CA THR A 104 -14.11 9.92 -3.05
C THR A 104 -13.85 8.44 -3.34
N ASP A 105 -14.83 7.76 -3.92
CA ASP A 105 -14.65 6.39 -4.39
C ASP A 105 -13.96 6.33 -5.77
N LYS A 106 -13.78 5.11 -6.27
CA LYS A 106 -13.12 4.86 -7.55
C LYS A 106 -13.86 5.46 -8.73
N GLU A 107 -15.19 5.48 -8.70
CA GLU A 107 -16.01 6.01 -9.79
C GLU A 107 -15.93 7.53 -9.81
N ALA A 108 -16.12 8.19 -8.66
CA ALA A 108 -15.97 9.63 -8.52
C ALA A 108 -14.56 10.08 -8.92
N PHE A 109 -13.52 9.35 -8.51
CA PHE A 109 -12.14 9.63 -8.90
C PHE A 109 -11.94 9.52 -10.42
N GLN A 110 -12.45 8.44 -11.03
CA GLN A 110 -12.39 8.25 -12.48
C GLN A 110 -13.08 9.41 -13.23
N GLN A 111 -14.26 9.84 -12.79
CA GLN A 111 -14.99 10.97 -13.36
C GLN A 111 -14.24 12.31 -13.21
N MET A 112 -13.48 12.48 -12.13
CA MET A 112 -12.70 13.70 -11.88
C MET A 112 -11.41 13.77 -12.70
N PHE A 113 -10.72 12.66 -12.90
CA PHE A 113 -9.33 12.68 -13.37
C PHE A 113 -9.07 11.92 -14.67
N THR A 114 -10.10 11.41 -15.34
CA THR A 114 -9.95 10.73 -16.64
C THR A 114 -10.44 11.62 -17.79
N GLU A 115 -9.84 11.46 -18.97
CA GLU A 115 -10.19 12.17 -20.22
C GLU A 115 -9.99 13.69 -20.11
N THR A 116 -11.07 14.45 -19.92
CA THR A 116 -11.03 15.92 -19.81
C THR A 116 -10.54 16.39 -18.45
N ARG A 117 -10.40 15.48 -17.47
CA ARG A 117 -9.89 15.74 -16.12
C ARG A 117 -10.59 16.93 -15.43
N PRO A 118 -11.94 16.95 -15.38
CA PRO A 118 -12.69 18.11 -14.91
C PRO A 118 -12.49 18.42 -13.41
N GLY A 119 -11.87 17.53 -12.65
CA GLY A 119 -11.55 17.71 -11.23
C GLY A 119 -10.19 18.39 -10.96
N MET A 120 -9.40 18.72 -11.99
CA MET A 120 -8.17 19.51 -11.82
C MET A 120 -8.49 20.96 -11.45
N VAL A 121 -7.70 21.54 -10.54
CA VAL A 121 -7.82 22.96 -10.17
C VAL A 121 -6.97 23.83 -11.10
N VAL A 122 -5.73 23.42 -11.36
CA VAL A 122 -4.85 24.09 -12.31
C VAL A 122 -5.03 23.46 -13.70
N PRO A 123 -5.36 24.24 -14.74
CA PRO A 123 -5.48 23.74 -16.11
C PRO A 123 -4.20 23.09 -16.62
N ILE A 124 -4.33 22.07 -17.47
CA ILE A 124 -3.22 21.23 -17.92
C ILE A 124 -2.14 21.98 -18.72
N ASP A 125 -2.47 23.13 -19.31
CA ASP A 125 -1.58 23.99 -20.10
C ASP A 125 -0.84 25.06 -19.26
N ARG A 126 -1.12 25.12 -17.95
CA ARG A 126 -0.56 26.14 -17.04
C ARG A 126 0.68 25.67 -16.27
N CYS A 127 0.91 24.37 -16.15
CA CYS A 127 2.13 23.80 -15.58
C CYS A 127 2.41 22.38 -16.11
N GLY A 128 3.50 21.75 -15.66
CA GLY A 128 3.85 20.40 -16.07
C GLY A 128 3.09 19.33 -15.29
N PHE A 129 2.60 18.30 -15.98
CA PHE A 129 1.87 17.19 -15.36
C PHE A 129 2.40 15.82 -15.79
N GLU A 130 2.38 14.85 -14.87
CA GLU A 130 2.48 13.42 -15.16
C GLU A 130 1.08 12.80 -15.10
N ILE A 131 0.76 11.97 -16.09
CA ILE A 131 -0.51 11.25 -16.18
C ILE A 131 -0.19 9.76 -16.17
N VAL A 132 -0.74 9.06 -15.17
CA VAL A 132 -0.61 7.63 -15.00
C VAL A 132 -1.97 6.99 -15.25
N ALA A 133 -2.04 5.98 -16.11
CA ALA A 133 -3.28 5.25 -16.35
C ALA A 133 -3.19 3.82 -15.82
N SER A 134 -4.23 3.41 -15.11
CA SER A 134 -4.41 2.03 -14.66
C SER A 134 -5.31 1.26 -15.63
N GLY A 135 -4.98 -0.02 -15.85
CA GLY A 135 -5.78 -0.92 -16.70
C GLY A 135 -7.22 -1.10 -16.17
N GLY A 136 -8.16 -1.33 -17.08
CA GLY A 136 -9.60 -1.20 -16.92
C GLY A 136 -10.19 -1.63 -15.57
N THR A 137 -11.05 -0.76 -15.04
CA THR A 137 -12.01 -1.09 -13.99
C THR A 137 -13.03 -2.12 -14.50
N SER A 138 -13.84 -2.70 -13.62
CA SER A 138 -14.99 -3.54 -14.01
C SER A 138 -15.94 -2.85 -15.01
N SER A 139 -15.86 -1.52 -15.15
CA SER A 139 -16.61 -0.70 -16.12
C SER A 139 -15.94 -0.53 -17.49
N GLY A 140 -14.77 -1.13 -17.73
CA GLY A 140 -14.09 -1.14 -19.05
C GLY A 140 -13.42 0.17 -19.47
N LYS A 141 -13.56 1.27 -18.69
CA LYS A 141 -12.86 2.53 -18.93
C LYS A 141 -11.53 2.58 -18.17
N PRO A 142 -10.46 3.14 -18.74
CA PRO A 142 -9.22 3.38 -18.00
C PRO A 142 -9.47 4.38 -16.87
N SER A 143 -8.74 4.26 -15.77
CA SER A 143 -8.74 5.26 -14.70
C SER A 143 -7.37 5.93 -14.67
N GLU A 144 -7.38 7.24 -14.89
CA GLU A 144 -6.19 8.08 -14.90
C GLU A 144 -5.98 8.72 -13.53
N THR A 145 -4.71 8.91 -13.17
CA THR A 145 -4.25 9.74 -12.05
C THR A 145 -3.36 10.82 -12.62
N VAL A 146 -3.55 12.04 -12.14
CA VAL A 146 -2.82 13.22 -12.61
C VAL A 146 -2.02 13.79 -11.45
N TYR A 147 -0.79 14.20 -11.75
CA TYR A 147 0.15 14.76 -10.81
C TYR A 147 0.76 16.03 -11.41
N SER A 148 0.76 17.15 -10.69
CA SER A 148 1.72 18.21 -11.02
C SER A 148 3.13 17.64 -10.87
N LEU A 149 3.98 17.86 -11.88
CA LEU A 149 5.36 17.35 -11.86
C LEU A 149 6.14 17.90 -10.68
N ASP A 150 5.97 19.19 -10.35
CA ASP A 150 6.67 19.81 -9.24
C ASP A 150 6.22 19.21 -7.90
N GLU A 151 4.91 19.07 -7.69
CA GLU A 151 4.35 18.46 -6.48
C GLU A 151 4.80 17.00 -6.33
N LEU A 152 4.85 16.24 -7.43
CA LEU A 152 5.32 14.86 -7.43
C LEU A 152 6.81 14.73 -7.11
N GLN A 153 7.66 15.64 -7.62
CA GLN A 153 9.06 15.68 -7.23
C GLN A 153 9.24 16.01 -5.74
N GLU A 154 8.33 16.79 -5.16
CA GLU A 154 8.33 17.09 -3.73
C GLU A 154 7.94 15.90 -2.86
N THR A 155 6.91 15.15 -3.26
CA THR A 155 6.54 13.92 -2.54
C THR A 155 7.68 12.91 -2.58
N TYR A 156 8.41 12.81 -3.70
CA TYR A 156 9.61 11.98 -3.80
C TYR A 156 10.70 12.42 -2.82
N ARG A 157 10.96 13.72 -2.72
CA ARG A 157 11.95 14.27 -1.77
C ARG A 157 11.56 13.95 -0.33
N TRP A 158 10.31 14.16 0.02
CA TRP A 158 9.82 13.96 1.38
C TRP A 158 9.86 12.49 1.80
N ALA A 159 9.32 11.59 0.96
CA ALA A 159 9.32 10.16 1.22
C ALA A 159 10.75 9.55 1.17
N GLY A 160 11.60 10.03 0.26
CA GLY A 160 12.98 9.56 0.12
C GLY A 160 13.84 9.92 1.33
N ASP A 161 13.68 11.14 1.86
CA ASP A 161 14.33 11.57 3.10
C ASP A 161 13.85 10.74 4.31
N PHE A 162 12.54 10.51 4.42
CA PHE A 162 11.97 9.64 5.46
C PHE A 162 12.53 8.21 5.40
N MET A 163 12.57 7.60 4.22
CA MET A 163 13.21 6.29 4.01
C MET A 163 14.69 6.30 4.38
N GLY A 164 15.41 7.35 3.99
CA GLY A 164 16.82 7.54 4.30
C GLY A 164 17.08 7.49 5.81
N ARG A 165 16.28 8.21 6.59
CA ARG A 165 16.42 8.33 8.04
C ARG A 165 15.97 7.08 8.79
N HIS A 166 14.81 6.52 8.44
CA HIS A 166 14.16 5.50 9.26
C HIS A 166 14.43 4.07 8.82
N ILE A 167 14.90 3.85 7.59
CA ILE A 167 15.24 2.52 7.07
C ILE A 167 16.73 2.46 6.72
N MET A 168 17.20 3.31 5.81
CA MET A 168 18.53 3.16 5.23
C MET A 168 19.64 3.44 6.24
N ALA A 169 19.50 4.46 7.09
CA ALA A 169 20.48 4.76 8.13
C ALA A 169 20.65 3.61 9.13
N ARG A 170 19.58 2.85 9.40
CA ARG A 170 19.58 1.75 10.37
C ARG A 170 20.15 0.45 9.79
N HIS A 171 19.79 0.12 8.56
CA HIS A 171 20.02 -1.21 7.99
C HIS A 171 21.05 -1.25 6.85
N LEU A 172 21.33 -0.09 6.24
CA LEU A 172 22.33 0.08 5.18
C LEU A 172 23.60 0.73 5.75
N SER A 173 24.12 0.20 6.85
CA SER A 173 25.33 0.68 7.54
C SER A 173 26.62 0.13 6.90
N GLY A 174 27.73 0.82 7.12
CA GLY A 174 29.04 0.47 6.54
C GLY A 174 29.80 1.68 5.99
N ARG A 175 31.11 1.50 5.78
CA ARG A 175 31.97 2.48 5.10
C ARG A 175 31.88 2.30 3.58
N GLY A 176 32.05 3.37 2.82
CA GLY A 176 32.07 3.34 1.35
C GLY A 176 30.71 3.59 0.70
N ALA A 177 30.59 3.21 -0.57
CA ALA A 177 29.39 3.43 -1.37
C ALA A 177 28.23 2.57 -0.87
N LYS A 178 27.03 3.16 -0.84
CA LYS A 178 25.76 2.48 -0.54
C LYS A 178 24.90 2.51 -1.80
N TRP A 179 24.09 1.48 -2.01
CA TRP A 179 23.32 1.34 -3.22
C TRP A 179 21.85 1.03 -2.91
N VAL A 180 20.95 1.64 -3.66
CA VAL A 180 19.55 1.28 -3.71
C VAL A 180 19.16 1.04 -5.16
N ALA A 181 18.48 -0.07 -5.43
CA ALA A 181 18.01 -0.43 -6.76
C ALA A 181 16.50 -0.62 -6.77
N THR A 182 15.88 -0.33 -7.91
CA THR A 182 14.49 -0.73 -8.19
C THR A 182 14.45 -1.81 -9.25
N THR A 183 13.59 -2.82 -9.05
CA THR A 183 13.25 -3.80 -10.09
C THR A 183 11.99 -3.42 -10.88
N LEU A 184 11.40 -2.27 -10.56
CA LEU A 184 10.23 -1.75 -11.25
C LEU A 184 10.67 -1.02 -12.52
N ALA A 185 9.88 -1.19 -13.58
CA ALA A 185 9.96 -0.40 -14.80
C ALA A 185 8.59 0.17 -15.11
N ASP A 186 8.59 1.27 -15.86
CA ASP A 186 7.35 1.75 -16.45
C ASP A 186 6.95 0.85 -17.60
N TYR A 187 5.65 0.64 -17.74
CA TYR A 187 5.11 -0.16 -18.83
C TYR A 187 3.84 0.50 -19.35
N GLN A 188 3.85 0.87 -20.64
CA GLN A 188 2.79 1.66 -21.25
C GLN A 188 2.56 2.97 -20.46
N MET A 189 1.40 3.12 -19.82
CA MET A 189 1.04 4.28 -18.99
C MET A 189 1.04 3.95 -17.48
N TRP A 190 1.62 2.81 -17.10
CA TRP A 190 1.81 2.42 -15.70
C TRP A 190 3.20 2.85 -15.20
N SER A 191 3.26 3.93 -14.42
CA SER A 191 4.50 4.62 -14.02
C SER A 191 5.17 4.10 -12.74
N SER A 192 5.11 2.79 -12.44
CA SER A 192 5.68 2.29 -11.17
C SER A 192 7.19 2.45 -11.04
N GLY A 193 7.93 2.41 -12.16
CA GLY A 193 9.38 2.61 -12.19
C GLY A 193 9.74 4.06 -11.90
N THR A 194 9.08 5.01 -12.55
CA THR A 194 9.27 6.45 -12.32
C THR A 194 8.80 6.86 -10.93
N MET A 195 7.63 6.42 -10.47
CA MET A 195 7.10 6.83 -9.16
C MET A 195 7.94 6.33 -7.99
N VAL A 196 8.19 5.02 -7.92
CA VAL A 196 8.99 4.47 -6.82
C VAL A 196 10.47 4.83 -7.01
N GLY A 197 10.98 4.77 -8.23
CA GLY A 197 12.36 5.17 -8.55
C GLY A 197 12.63 6.64 -8.23
N GLY A 198 11.65 7.52 -8.40
CA GLY A 198 11.70 8.93 -8.01
C GLY A 198 11.98 9.10 -6.53
N VAL A 199 11.24 8.39 -5.67
CA VAL A 199 11.47 8.37 -4.21
C VAL A 199 12.87 7.83 -3.88
N LEU A 200 13.26 6.71 -4.47
CA LEU A 200 14.55 6.07 -4.20
C LEU A 200 15.74 6.97 -4.61
N GLN A 201 15.62 7.74 -5.69
CA GLN A 201 16.62 8.72 -6.11
C GLN A 201 16.80 9.88 -5.13
N LYS A 202 15.81 10.14 -4.25
CA LYS A 202 15.90 11.21 -3.24
C LYS A 202 16.37 10.71 -1.88
N ILE A 203 16.74 9.44 -1.74
CA ILE A 203 17.34 8.91 -0.51
C ILE A 203 18.72 9.57 -0.29
N PRO A 204 18.95 10.29 0.82
CA PRO A 204 20.22 10.97 1.05
C PRO A 204 21.40 10.00 1.14
N ARG A 205 22.52 10.35 0.47
CA ARG A 205 23.81 9.64 0.56
C ARG A 205 23.77 8.16 0.15
N VAL A 206 22.87 7.79 -0.75
CA VAL A 206 22.77 6.44 -1.33
C VAL A 206 22.76 6.57 -2.86
N ASN A 207 23.56 5.76 -3.56
CA ASN A 207 23.57 5.72 -5.02
C ASN A 207 22.35 4.96 -5.54
N TYR A 208 21.74 5.45 -6.61
CA TYR A 208 20.56 4.85 -7.22
C TYR A 208 20.94 3.99 -8.45
N ILE A 209 20.32 2.82 -8.57
CA ILE A 209 20.42 1.93 -9.73
C ILE A 209 19.01 1.68 -10.28
N GLY A 210 18.72 2.23 -11.46
CA GLY A 210 17.51 1.88 -12.22
C GLY A 210 17.73 0.58 -12.98
N ALA A 211 17.35 -0.57 -12.40
CA ALA A 211 17.57 -1.88 -13.01
C ALA A 211 16.35 -2.39 -13.81
N GLY A 212 15.12 -2.13 -13.35
CA GLY A 212 13.93 -2.73 -13.93
C GLY A 212 13.84 -4.25 -13.69
N PRO A 213 13.01 -4.99 -14.46
CA PRO A 213 12.94 -6.44 -14.35
C PRO A 213 14.32 -7.08 -14.42
N MET A 214 14.67 -7.87 -13.40
CA MET A 214 16.06 -8.26 -13.15
C MET A 214 16.33 -9.71 -13.56
N SER A 215 17.31 -9.91 -14.44
CA SER A 215 17.88 -11.24 -14.74
C SER A 215 18.97 -11.60 -13.72
N ARG A 216 19.40 -12.87 -13.71
CA ARG A 216 20.51 -13.34 -12.86
C ARG A 216 21.81 -12.57 -13.15
N GLU A 217 22.11 -12.32 -14.42
CA GLU A 217 23.34 -11.64 -14.86
C GLU A 217 23.35 -10.18 -14.41
N VAL A 218 22.22 -9.48 -14.53
CA VAL A 218 22.06 -8.10 -14.05
C VAL A 218 22.19 -8.06 -12.52
N PHE A 219 21.57 -9.00 -11.81
CA PHE A 219 21.72 -9.12 -10.37
C PHE A 219 23.19 -9.36 -9.97
N GLN A 220 23.88 -10.33 -10.59
CA GLN A 220 25.29 -10.60 -10.34
C GLN A 220 26.18 -9.38 -10.60
N ARG A 221 25.92 -8.64 -11.70
CA ARG A 221 26.63 -7.39 -11.99
C ARG A 221 26.40 -6.35 -10.89
N MET A 222 25.16 -6.16 -10.45
CA MET A 222 24.86 -5.24 -9.35
C MET A 222 25.58 -5.67 -8.06
N MET A 223 25.55 -6.97 -7.73
CA MET A 223 26.19 -7.55 -6.54
C MET A 223 27.72 -7.47 -6.60
N SER A 224 28.33 -7.28 -7.78
CA SER A 224 29.77 -7.03 -7.92
C SER A 224 30.22 -5.65 -7.45
N TYR A 225 29.30 -4.68 -7.32
CA TYR A 225 29.66 -3.35 -6.84
C TYR A 225 30.01 -3.38 -5.35
N PRO A 226 31.12 -2.78 -4.90
CA PRO A 226 31.44 -2.75 -3.48
C PRO A 226 30.38 -2.01 -2.64
N GLY A 227 30.11 -2.54 -1.45
CA GLY A 227 29.26 -1.90 -0.45
C GLY A 227 27.80 -2.38 -0.41
N PRO A 228 27.08 -2.05 0.69
CA PRO A 228 25.78 -2.62 0.99
C PRO A 228 24.69 -2.16 0.03
N LYS A 229 23.68 -3.02 -0.17
CA LYS A 229 22.59 -2.81 -1.14
C LYS A 229 21.21 -2.98 -0.54
N ALA A 230 20.30 -2.14 -1.00
CA ALA A 230 18.87 -2.28 -0.85
C ALA A 230 18.23 -2.50 -2.23
N ILE A 231 17.20 -3.33 -2.32
CA ILE A 231 16.46 -3.58 -3.56
C ILE A 231 14.98 -3.45 -3.28
N MET A 232 14.27 -2.63 -4.07
CA MET A 232 12.83 -2.45 -4.02
C MET A 232 12.18 -3.07 -5.27
N GLY A 233 11.08 -3.80 -5.10
CA GLY A 233 10.36 -4.44 -6.20
C GLY A 233 8.94 -4.82 -5.86
N ILE A 234 8.24 -5.40 -6.83
CA ILE A 234 7.00 -6.13 -6.51
C ILE A 234 7.34 -7.42 -5.77
N THR A 235 6.39 -7.93 -4.96
CA THR A 235 6.49 -9.19 -4.22
C THR A 235 7.15 -10.31 -5.02
N ARG A 236 6.72 -10.54 -6.26
CA ARG A 236 7.26 -11.59 -7.12
C ARG A 236 8.73 -11.37 -7.51
N SER A 237 9.09 -10.15 -7.90
CA SER A 237 10.47 -9.83 -8.28
C SER A 237 11.42 -9.98 -7.10
N ILE A 238 10.97 -9.63 -5.90
CA ILE A 238 11.73 -9.85 -4.66
C ILE A 238 11.84 -11.33 -4.35
N ALA A 239 10.76 -12.11 -4.48
CA ALA A 239 10.78 -13.56 -4.28
C ALA A 239 11.81 -14.26 -5.18
N LEU A 240 11.92 -13.84 -6.44
CA LEU A 240 12.85 -14.41 -7.41
C LEU A 240 14.32 -14.28 -6.99
N LEU A 241 14.67 -13.26 -6.21
CA LEU A 241 16.06 -12.99 -5.80
C LEU A 241 16.66 -14.13 -4.96
N ALA A 242 15.85 -14.92 -4.24
CA ALA A 242 16.34 -16.09 -3.50
C ALA A 242 17.05 -17.08 -4.44
N SER A 243 16.50 -17.31 -5.64
CA SER A 243 17.10 -18.19 -6.65
C SER A 243 18.41 -17.63 -7.23
N PHE A 244 18.64 -16.32 -7.14
CA PHE A 244 19.81 -15.67 -7.73
C PHE A 244 21.07 -15.73 -6.84
N ALA A 245 20.97 -16.32 -5.65
CA ALA A 245 22.11 -16.47 -4.74
C ALA A 245 23.17 -17.45 -5.28
N ASP A 246 22.75 -18.43 -6.07
CA ASP A 246 23.69 -19.39 -6.67
C ASP A 246 24.69 -18.69 -7.59
N GLY A 247 25.98 -18.98 -7.34
CA GLY A 247 27.11 -18.38 -8.06
C GLY A 247 27.62 -17.06 -7.47
N LEU A 248 27.00 -16.54 -6.39
CA LEU A 248 27.54 -15.39 -5.66
C LEU A 248 28.58 -15.81 -4.61
N THR A 249 29.61 -14.97 -4.43
CA THR A 249 30.51 -15.11 -3.28
C THR A 249 29.78 -14.82 -1.97
N ARG A 250 30.38 -15.20 -0.84
CA ARG A 250 29.81 -14.91 0.47
C ARG A 250 29.71 -13.40 0.72
N GLU A 251 30.74 -12.66 0.35
CA GLU A 251 30.81 -11.20 0.51
C GLU A 251 29.70 -10.51 -0.30
N ALA A 252 29.43 -10.99 -1.53
CA ALA A 252 28.34 -10.50 -2.34
C ALA A 252 27.00 -10.76 -1.63
N ARG A 253 26.73 -11.98 -1.17
CA ARG A 253 25.48 -12.31 -0.45
C ARG A 253 25.30 -11.47 0.81
N ASP A 254 26.37 -11.26 1.59
CA ASP A 254 26.34 -10.46 2.81
C ASP A 254 26.19 -8.95 2.54
N SER A 255 26.46 -8.49 1.32
CA SER A 255 26.24 -7.11 0.90
C SER A 255 24.77 -6.77 0.61
N PHE A 256 23.89 -7.76 0.38
CA PHE A 256 22.46 -7.49 0.23
C PHE A 256 21.79 -7.41 1.60
N ARG A 257 21.40 -6.19 1.99
CA ARG A 257 20.97 -5.89 3.37
C ARG A 257 19.47 -5.69 3.50
N ILE A 258 18.81 -5.15 2.48
CA ILE A 258 17.40 -4.74 2.57
C ILE A 258 16.64 -5.13 1.30
N ALA A 259 15.61 -5.95 1.43
CA ALA A 259 14.61 -6.16 0.39
C ALA A 259 13.33 -5.41 0.78
N LEU A 260 12.91 -4.48 -0.07
CA LEU A 260 11.63 -3.80 0.03
C LEU A 260 10.66 -4.40 -0.99
N TYR A 261 9.44 -4.73 -0.58
CA TYR A 261 8.43 -5.28 -1.49
C TYR A 261 7.11 -4.50 -1.43
N GLY A 262 6.42 -4.42 -2.57
CA GLY A 262 5.05 -3.92 -2.66
C GLY A 262 4.20 -4.73 -3.64
N SER A 263 2.97 -4.28 -3.90
CA SER A 263 2.03 -4.95 -4.83
C SER A 263 1.64 -6.39 -4.46
N GLY A 264 1.63 -6.73 -3.16
CA GLY A 264 1.20 -8.03 -2.64
C GLY A 264 1.78 -8.29 -1.26
N VAL A 265 1.68 -9.55 -0.80
CA VAL A 265 2.25 -10.01 0.47
C VAL A 265 3.28 -11.10 0.19
N LEU A 266 4.44 -11.05 0.86
CA LEU A 266 5.41 -12.14 0.81
C LEU A 266 5.02 -13.24 1.80
N THR A 267 4.93 -14.48 1.31
CA THR A 267 4.64 -15.64 2.16
C THR A 267 5.79 -15.91 3.14
N PRO A 268 5.53 -16.58 4.28
CA PRO A 268 6.57 -16.99 5.21
C PRO A 268 7.68 -17.82 4.55
N LYS A 269 7.33 -18.75 3.65
CA LYS A 269 8.30 -19.54 2.87
C LYS A 269 9.25 -18.67 2.06
N VAL A 270 8.71 -17.71 1.29
CA VAL A 270 9.56 -16.83 0.46
C VAL A 270 10.48 -15.98 1.34
N ARG A 271 10.00 -15.51 2.49
CA ARG A 271 10.83 -14.80 3.47
C ARG A 271 11.95 -15.70 4.03
N ALA A 272 11.65 -16.96 4.32
CA ALA A 272 12.64 -17.94 4.78
C ALA A 272 13.69 -18.24 3.69
N ASP A 273 13.25 -18.44 2.45
CA ASP A 273 14.14 -18.69 1.31
C ASP A 273 15.10 -17.52 1.07
N LEU A 274 14.59 -16.28 1.16
CA LEU A 274 15.40 -15.07 1.07
C LEU A 274 16.42 -14.97 2.20
N ARG A 275 16.03 -15.27 3.44
CA ARG A 275 16.93 -15.27 4.62
C ARG A 275 18.00 -16.37 4.52
N GLN A 276 17.64 -17.55 4.00
CA GLN A 276 18.59 -18.64 3.76
C GLN A 276 19.59 -18.28 2.65
N ALA A 277 19.11 -17.66 1.57
CA ALA A 277 19.93 -17.19 0.46
C ALA A 277 20.87 -16.03 0.87
N TYR A 278 20.38 -15.12 1.72
CA TYR A 278 21.07 -13.90 2.15
C TYR A 278 20.98 -13.72 3.67
N PRO A 279 21.94 -14.24 4.46
CA PRO A 279 21.84 -14.27 5.92
C PRO A 279 21.75 -12.89 6.60
N SER A 280 22.23 -11.83 5.95
CA SER A 280 22.21 -10.45 6.47
C SER A 280 20.99 -9.64 6.03
N LEU A 281 20.04 -10.27 5.32
CA LEU A 281 18.92 -9.58 4.68
C LEU A 281 17.76 -9.36 5.65
N ILE A 282 17.29 -8.12 5.71
CA ILE A 282 15.96 -7.80 6.25
C ILE A 282 14.96 -7.60 5.11
N VAL A 283 13.70 -7.95 5.37
CA VAL A 283 12.63 -7.88 4.37
C VAL A 283 11.50 -7.00 4.91
N LEU A 284 11.27 -5.87 4.27
CA LEU A 284 10.33 -4.83 4.69
C LEU A 284 9.26 -4.57 3.61
N SER A 285 8.05 -4.27 4.03
CA SER A 285 6.96 -3.85 3.15
C SER A 285 7.03 -2.36 2.81
N TYR A 286 6.73 -2.03 1.56
CA TYR A 286 6.58 -0.68 1.02
C TYR A 286 5.16 -0.55 0.44
N PHE A 287 4.33 0.26 1.09
CA PHE A 287 2.94 0.43 0.73
C PHE A 287 2.73 1.72 -0.05
N ALA A 288 2.21 1.58 -1.27
CA ALA A 288 2.01 2.68 -2.21
C ALA A 288 0.84 2.39 -3.16
N ALA A 289 0.23 3.44 -3.66
CA ALA A 289 -0.84 3.39 -4.65
C ALA A 289 -0.59 4.38 -5.77
N THR A 290 -1.04 4.10 -6.99
CA THR A 290 -0.92 5.04 -8.10
C THR A 290 -1.60 6.38 -7.82
N GLN A 291 -2.67 6.38 -7.03
CA GLN A 291 -3.45 7.56 -6.67
C GLN A 291 -2.85 8.38 -5.53
N ALA A 292 -1.86 7.84 -4.81
CA ALA A 292 -1.36 8.41 -3.56
C ALA A 292 0.11 8.08 -3.27
N GLU A 293 0.90 7.74 -4.30
CA GLU A 293 2.34 7.53 -4.22
C GLU A 293 2.75 6.68 -2.99
N THR A 294 3.84 7.00 -2.29
CA THR A 294 4.22 6.33 -1.03
C THR A 294 3.21 6.68 0.07
N ILE A 295 2.61 5.70 0.73
CA ILE A 295 1.69 5.95 1.86
C ILE A 295 2.34 5.52 3.17
N GLY A 296 2.86 4.29 3.24
CA GLY A 296 3.39 3.73 4.48
C GLY A 296 4.51 2.72 4.28
N LEU A 297 5.35 2.58 5.30
CA LEU A 297 6.54 1.74 5.28
C LEU A 297 6.58 0.85 6.53
N GLN A 298 6.96 -0.40 6.36
CA GLN A 298 7.28 -1.27 7.48
C GLN A 298 8.66 -0.86 8.02
N LEU A 299 8.73 -0.51 9.31
CA LEU A 299 9.99 -0.08 9.96
C LEU A 299 10.60 -1.17 10.85
N ASP A 300 9.79 -2.13 11.27
CA ASP A 300 10.20 -3.29 12.06
C ASP A 300 9.91 -4.58 11.26
N PRO A 301 10.93 -5.36 10.86
CA PRO A 301 10.73 -6.57 10.06
C PRO A 301 9.92 -7.66 10.77
N GLU A 302 9.82 -7.61 12.11
CA GLU A 302 9.09 -8.60 12.91
C GLU A 302 7.64 -8.17 13.20
N SER A 303 7.24 -6.97 12.76
CA SER A 303 5.89 -6.43 12.94
C SER A 303 5.18 -6.25 11.59
N PRO A 304 3.93 -6.70 11.40
CA PRO A 304 3.17 -6.48 10.16
C PRO A 304 2.74 -5.02 9.96
N VAL A 305 2.98 -4.15 10.95
CA VAL A 305 2.52 -2.77 10.99
C VAL A 305 3.29 -1.88 10.02
N LEU A 306 2.53 -1.08 9.27
CA LEU A 306 3.01 -0.01 8.40
C LEU A 306 2.91 1.32 9.14
N THR A 307 3.96 2.12 9.01
CA THR A 307 4.01 3.49 9.54
C THR A 307 3.80 4.46 8.38
N ALA A 308 2.78 5.31 8.47
CA ALA A 308 2.52 6.34 7.47
C ALA A 308 3.67 7.37 7.44
N VAL A 309 3.93 8.00 6.29
CA VAL A 309 4.94 9.06 6.17
C VAL A 309 4.34 10.39 6.67
N PRO A 310 4.75 10.92 7.85
CA PRO A 310 4.09 12.10 8.43
C PRO A 310 4.19 13.32 7.50
N GLY A 311 3.09 14.05 7.35
CA GLY A 311 3.00 15.25 6.51
C GLY A 311 2.81 14.99 5.01
N LEU A 312 2.87 13.72 4.54
CA LEU A 312 2.67 13.41 3.11
C LEU A 312 1.18 13.24 2.74
N HIS A 313 0.46 12.47 3.57
CA HIS A 313 -0.97 12.23 3.46
C HIS A 313 -1.63 12.42 4.81
N LEU A 314 -2.89 12.83 4.81
CA LEU A 314 -3.79 12.44 5.89
C LEU A 314 -4.23 11.00 5.58
N VAL A 315 -3.94 10.07 6.49
CA VAL A 315 -4.32 8.66 6.41
C VAL A 315 -5.45 8.42 7.39
N GLU A 316 -6.60 8.00 6.88
CA GLU A 316 -7.79 7.66 7.67
C GLU A 316 -8.07 6.15 7.53
N VAL A 317 -8.49 5.51 8.62
CA VAL A 317 -9.07 4.16 8.59
C VAL A 317 -10.53 4.31 8.96
N VAL A 318 -11.42 4.12 7.98
CA VAL A 318 -12.83 4.48 8.14
C VAL A 318 -13.78 3.30 8.02
N ARG A 319 -14.90 3.38 8.74
CA ARG A 319 -16.07 2.53 8.58
C ARG A 319 -16.82 2.89 7.27
N PRO A 320 -17.81 2.08 6.82
CA PRO A 320 -18.57 2.37 5.61
C PRO A 320 -19.31 3.71 5.62
N ASP A 321 -19.63 4.25 6.79
CA ASP A 321 -20.25 5.57 6.99
C ASP A 321 -19.25 6.74 6.88
N GLY A 322 -17.95 6.46 6.70
CA GLY A 322 -16.88 7.44 6.59
C GLY A 322 -16.34 7.97 7.92
N GLN A 323 -16.80 7.42 9.07
CA GLN A 323 -16.25 7.74 10.39
C GLN A 323 -15.03 6.87 10.71
N TRP A 324 -14.15 7.34 11.60
CA TRP A 324 -12.98 6.58 12.04
C TRP A 324 -13.36 5.26 12.69
N THR A 325 -12.52 4.25 12.46
CA THR A 325 -12.54 3.04 13.27
C THR A 325 -11.83 3.25 14.61
N GLU A 326 -12.19 2.44 15.62
CA GLU A 326 -11.41 2.38 16.85
C GLU A 326 -10.05 1.71 16.60
N ILE A 327 -9.11 1.91 17.53
CA ILE A 327 -7.84 1.18 17.50
C ILE A 327 -8.13 -0.33 17.60
N GLY A 328 -7.56 -1.11 16.68
CA GLY A 328 -7.77 -2.54 16.57
C GLY A 328 -8.92 -2.94 15.63
N GLU A 329 -9.74 -2.00 15.18
CA GLU A 329 -10.84 -2.26 14.25
C GLU A 329 -10.39 -2.13 12.78
N GLU A 330 -10.93 -3.03 11.94
CA GLU A 330 -10.72 -3.05 10.50
C GLU A 330 -11.62 -2.03 9.79
N GLY A 331 -11.05 -1.22 8.91
CA GLY A 331 -11.77 -0.26 8.07
C GLY A 331 -11.20 -0.19 6.66
N GLU A 332 -11.70 0.75 5.87
CA GLU A 332 -11.15 1.10 4.55
C GLU A 332 -10.06 2.15 4.70
N LEU A 333 -8.96 1.96 3.98
CA LEU A 333 -7.88 2.95 3.89
C LEU A 333 -8.32 4.11 2.99
N VAL A 334 -8.39 5.29 3.60
CA VAL A 334 -8.73 6.54 2.94
C VAL A 334 -7.55 7.50 3.05
N VAL A 335 -7.26 8.22 1.96
CA VAL A 335 -6.15 9.17 1.93
C VAL A 335 -6.59 10.53 1.40
N THR A 336 -5.99 11.58 1.96
CA THR A 336 -5.99 12.92 1.36
C THR A 336 -4.56 13.32 1.06
N ARG A 337 -4.28 13.70 -0.20
CA ARG A 337 -2.93 14.12 -0.64
C ARG A 337 -2.61 15.51 -0.14
N LEU A 338 -1.67 15.63 0.79
CA LEU A 338 -1.34 16.92 1.39
C LEU A 338 -0.52 17.81 0.47
N PHE A 339 0.10 17.29 -0.59
CA PHE A 339 0.88 18.06 -1.56
C PHE A 339 0.09 18.47 -2.81
N GLY A 340 -1.16 18.01 -2.98
CA GLY A 340 -1.92 18.18 -4.22
C GLY A 340 -2.67 19.51 -4.31
N ASN A 341 -2.00 20.59 -4.69
CA ASN A 341 -2.69 21.86 -4.97
C ASN A 341 -3.33 21.82 -6.37
N ALA A 342 -2.55 21.45 -7.39
CA ALA A 342 -2.98 21.48 -8.79
C ALA A 342 -4.06 20.43 -9.08
N THR A 343 -3.92 19.25 -8.48
CA THR A 343 -4.82 18.10 -8.61
C THR A 343 -5.21 17.57 -7.23
N PRO A 344 -6.17 18.23 -6.54
CA PRO A 344 -6.54 17.85 -5.18
C PRO A 344 -7.20 16.48 -5.14
N VAL A 345 -6.74 15.61 -4.24
CA VAL A 345 -7.36 14.30 -3.97
C VAL A 345 -7.76 14.29 -2.50
N LEU A 346 -9.07 14.46 -2.26
CA LEU A 346 -9.65 14.56 -0.92
C LEU A 346 -10.41 13.28 -0.56
N ARG A 347 -10.11 12.72 0.61
CA ARG A 347 -10.76 11.54 1.20
C ARG A 347 -10.98 10.40 0.20
N TYR A 348 -9.94 10.06 -0.56
CA TYR A 348 -10.00 9.01 -1.58
C TYR A 348 -9.86 7.62 -0.97
N LYS A 349 -10.82 6.75 -1.28
CA LYS A 349 -10.79 5.33 -0.92
C LYS A 349 -9.76 4.61 -1.79
N ILE A 350 -8.66 4.17 -1.19
CA ILE A 350 -7.62 3.40 -1.91
C ILE A 350 -8.18 2.07 -2.43
N GLY A 351 -9.17 1.49 -1.72
CA GLY A 351 -9.74 0.18 -2.00
C GLY A 351 -9.00 -0.98 -1.30
N ASP A 352 -8.21 -0.65 -0.28
CA ASP A 352 -7.56 -1.60 0.63
C ASP A 352 -8.24 -1.54 2.01
N ARG A 353 -8.36 -2.71 2.65
CA ARG A 353 -8.78 -2.88 4.04
C ARG A 353 -7.56 -2.91 4.94
N VAL A 354 -7.64 -2.18 6.03
CA VAL A 354 -6.56 -2.06 7.01
C VAL A 354 -7.12 -2.07 8.43
N ILE A 355 -6.33 -2.55 9.39
CA ILE A 355 -6.63 -2.40 10.82
C ILE A 355 -5.94 -1.15 11.33
N ARG A 356 -6.68 -0.29 12.02
CA ARG A 356 -6.09 0.86 12.72
C ARG A 356 -5.23 0.34 13.87
N ARG A 357 -3.96 0.73 13.92
CA ARG A 357 -3.05 0.38 15.02
C ARG A 357 -2.82 1.60 15.92
N PRO A 358 -2.37 1.42 17.17
CA PRO A 358 -1.97 2.55 17.99
C PRO A 358 -0.92 3.38 17.25
N ASP A 359 -1.05 4.70 17.28
CA ASP A 359 -0.07 5.57 16.63
C ASP A 359 1.32 5.39 17.28
N LEU A 360 2.36 5.43 16.46
CA LEU A 360 3.73 5.38 16.93
C LEU A 360 4.02 6.67 17.69
N GLN A 361 4.57 6.54 18.90
CA GLN A 361 5.08 7.66 19.68
C GLN A 361 6.48 7.33 20.20
N SER A 362 7.48 8.07 19.73
CA SER A 362 8.88 7.87 20.12
C SER A 362 9.67 9.17 20.03
N PRO A 363 10.82 9.30 20.72
CA PRO A 363 11.62 10.52 20.68
C PRO A 363 12.09 10.97 19.29
N GLY A 364 12.13 10.07 18.30
CA GLY A 364 12.62 10.37 16.96
C GLY A 364 11.60 10.22 15.83
N LEU A 365 10.37 9.78 16.16
CA LEU A 365 9.29 9.52 15.21
C LEU A 365 7.93 9.41 15.93
N ASN A 366 6.98 10.26 15.56
CA ASN A 366 5.56 10.15 15.85
C ASN A 366 4.81 10.05 14.51
N ALA A 367 4.00 9.01 14.34
CA ALA A 367 3.36 8.70 13.06
C ALA A 367 2.13 7.80 13.22
N VAL A 368 1.15 7.96 12.33
CA VAL A 368 0.00 7.07 12.23
C VAL A 368 0.44 5.66 11.83
N GLN A 369 -0.19 4.65 12.43
CA GLN A 369 0.09 3.25 12.11
C GLN A 369 -1.16 2.48 11.70
N PHE A 370 -0.98 1.58 10.74
CA PHE A 370 -2.02 0.68 10.27
C PHE A 370 -1.43 -0.66 9.83
N GLU A 371 -2.27 -1.68 9.76
CA GLU A 371 -1.87 -3.01 9.29
C GLU A 371 -2.70 -3.39 8.07
N TYR A 372 -2.05 -3.86 7.01
CA TYR A 372 -2.71 -4.29 5.79
C TYR A 372 -3.42 -5.63 5.98
N VAL A 373 -4.71 -5.69 5.61
CA VAL A 373 -5.52 -6.91 5.65
C VAL A 373 -5.71 -7.51 4.25
N GLY A 374 -6.07 -6.69 3.27
CA GLY A 374 -6.43 -7.16 1.93
C GLY A 374 -7.08 -6.07 1.08
N ARG A 375 -7.58 -6.40 -0.10
CA ARG A 375 -8.39 -5.47 -0.90
C ARG A 375 -9.84 -5.50 -0.46
N SER A 376 -10.53 -4.35 -0.51
CA SER A 376 -12.00 -4.28 -0.32
C SER A 376 -12.79 -5.11 -1.34
N GLY A 377 -12.16 -5.54 -2.45
CA GLY A 377 -12.75 -6.44 -3.45
C GLY A 377 -12.36 -7.92 -3.30
N ASP A 378 -11.46 -8.28 -2.38
CA ASP A 378 -11.02 -9.68 -2.17
C ASP A 378 -12.00 -10.42 -1.24
N PHE A 379 -13.28 -10.43 -1.60
CA PHE A 379 -14.31 -11.20 -0.93
C PHE A 379 -14.80 -12.34 -1.80
N MET A 380 -15.11 -13.46 -1.16
CA MET A 380 -15.76 -14.61 -1.78
C MET A 380 -17.20 -14.65 -1.33
N HIS A 381 -18.13 -14.89 -2.26
CA HIS A 381 -19.53 -15.14 -1.90
C HIS A 381 -19.82 -16.62 -2.16
N ILE A 382 -20.23 -17.34 -1.12
CA ILE A 382 -20.52 -18.78 -1.18
C ILE A 382 -21.92 -18.98 -0.61
N GLY A 383 -22.88 -19.34 -1.47
CA GLY A 383 -24.29 -19.22 -1.11
C GLY A 383 -24.65 -17.76 -0.83
N ASP A 384 -25.33 -17.53 0.29
CA ASP A 384 -25.75 -16.19 0.73
C ASP A 384 -24.72 -15.52 1.67
N THR A 385 -23.57 -16.16 1.90
CA THR A 385 -22.57 -15.70 2.87
C THR A 385 -21.34 -15.12 2.18
N GLN A 386 -20.85 -14.00 2.71
CA GLN A 386 -19.64 -13.32 2.28
C GLN A 386 -18.46 -13.67 3.18
N TYR A 387 -17.31 -14.00 2.59
CA TYR A 387 -16.08 -14.36 3.28
C TYR A 387 -14.94 -13.43 2.85
N SER A 388 -14.20 -12.88 3.80
CA SER A 388 -12.92 -12.21 3.51
C SER A 388 -11.92 -13.25 3.01
N ALA A 389 -11.46 -13.15 1.77
CA ALA A 389 -10.55 -14.15 1.20
C ALA A 389 -9.23 -14.25 1.97
N PRO A 390 -8.58 -13.15 2.40
CA PRO A 390 -7.37 -13.24 3.23
C PRO A 390 -7.61 -13.98 4.56
N GLN A 391 -8.71 -13.67 5.26
CA GLN A 391 -9.04 -14.33 6.53
C GLN A 391 -9.40 -15.80 6.33
N ALA A 392 -10.13 -16.12 5.26
CA ALA A 392 -10.41 -17.49 4.86
C ALA A 392 -9.13 -18.28 4.57
N LEU A 393 -8.18 -17.68 3.83
CA LEU A 393 -6.90 -18.34 3.55
C LEU A 393 -6.11 -18.63 4.83
N ALA A 394 -6.01 -17.67 5.75
CA ALA A 394 -5.36 -17.87 7.04
C ALA A 394 -6.09 -18.95 7.88
N ALA A 395 -7.42 -18.86 7.93
CA ALA A 395 -8.39 -19.85 8.39
C ALA A 395 -8.05 -21.30 8.01
N ILE A 396 -8.07 -21.51 6.70
CA ILE A 396 -7.85 -22.80 6.05
C ILE A 396 -6.41 -23.26 6.26
N THR A 397 -5.44 -22.36 6.19
CA THR A 397 -4.02 -22.69 6.44
C THR A 397 -3.79 -23.22 7.85
N ALA A 398 -4.39 -22.58 8.85
CA ALA A 398 -4.35 -23.07 10.24
C ALA A 398 -4.96 -24.47 10.39
N GLU A 399 -6.06 -24.75 9.67
CA GLU A 399 -6.72 -26.05 9.69
C GLU A 399 -5.89 -27.18 9.10
N PHE A 400 -5.28 -26.94 7.94
CA PHE A 400 -4.39 -27.90 7.30
C PHE A 400 -3.17 -28.21 8.17
N ARG A 401 -2.62 -27.20 8.86
CA ARG A 401 -1.53 -27.36 9.82
C ARG A 401 -1.97 -28.15 11.05
N GLN A 402 -3.10 -27.80 11.66
CA GLN A 402 -3.62 -28.45 12.87
C GLN A 402 -3.91 -29.94 12.64
N ARG A 403 -4.41 -30.30 11.46
CA ARG A 403 -4.68 -31.69 11.06
C ARG A 403 -3.45 -32.43 10.51
N GLN A 404 -2.28 -31.79 10.52
CA GLN A 404 -1.02 -32.35 9.99
C GLN A 404 -1.11 -32.82 8.54
N VAL A 405 -2.00 -32.22 7.74
CA VAL A 405 -2.19 -32.58 6.33
C VAL A 405 -1.10 -31.94 5.48
N LEU A 406 -0.99 -30.61 5.57
CA LEU A 406 -0.04 -29.79 4.83
C LEU A 406 0.22 -28.51 5.61
N ASP A 407 1.48 -28.12 5.73
CA ASP A 407 1.80 -26.76 6.20
C ASP A 407 1.85 -25.83 4.99
N ILE A 408 0.70 -25.24 4.64
CA ILE A 408 0.57 -24.44 3.39
C ILE A 408 1.58 -23.29 3.35
N ASP A 409 1.80 -22.61 4.48
CA ASP A 409 2.74 -21.48 4.57
C ASP A 409 4.20 -21.86 4.25
N SER A 410 4.58 -23.13 4.39
CA SER A 410 5.95 -23.60 4.11
C SER A 410 6.14 -24.09 2.67
N VAL A 411 5.07 -24.38 1.93
CA VAL A 411 5.17 -24.91 0.56
C VAL A 411 4.67 -23.94 -0.50
N ALA A 412 3.82 -22.98 -0.13
CA ALA A 412 3.16 -22.08 -1.07
C ALA A 412 4.06 -20.91 -1.50
N THR A 413 4.21 -20.74 -2.81
CA THR A 413 4.72 -19.50 -3.42
C THR A 413 3.60 -18.51 -3.70
N ASP A 414 2.43 -19.04 -4.08
CA ASP A 414 1.24 -18.29 -4.44
C ASP A 414 -0.01 -19.03 -3.93
N ALA A 415 -1.08 -18.29 -3.64
CA ALA A 415 -2.38 -18.83 -3.28
C ALA A 415 -3.50 -18.05 -3.97
N GLN A 416 -4.50 -18.76 -4.47
CA GLN A 416 -5.63 -18.16 -5.19
C GLN A 416 -6.90 -18.98 -4.95
N PHE A 417 -7.97 -18.31 -4.53
CA PHE A 417 -9.31 -18.85 -4.58
C PHE A 417 -9.89 -18.72 -5.99
N GLN A 418 -10.42 -19.81 -6.50
CA GLN A 418 -11.14 -19.86 -7.76
C GLN A 418 -12.56 -20.33 -7.52
N ILE A 419 -13.51 -19.45 -7.81
CA ILE A 419 -14.93 -19.70 -7.70
C ILE A 419 -15.47 -19.87 -9.13
N ASP A 420 -16.03 -21.03 -9.42
CA ASP A 420 -16.76 -21.30 -10.67
C ASP A 420 -18.24 -21.44 -10.29
N ARG A 421 -19.02 -20.38 -10.55
CA ARG A 421 -20.42 -20.29 -10.13
C ARG A 421 -21.32 -21.23 -10.92
N ALA A 422 -21.08 -21.35 -12.23
CA ALA A 422 -21.78 -22.28 -13.10
C ALA A 422 -21.65 -23.74 -12.61
N LYS A 423 -20.45 -24.14 -12.17
CA LYS A 423 -20.19 -25.49 -11.66
C LYS A 423 -20.35 -25.63 -10.14
N ARG A 424 -20.59 -24.52 -9.44
CA ARG A 424 -20.58 -24.43 -7.97
C ARG A 424 -19.33 -25.09 -7.38
N GLN A 425 -18.16 -24.56 -7.73
CA GLN A 425 -16.88 -25.05 -7.22
C GLN A 425 -16.09 -23.90 -6.60
N LEU A 426 -15.48 -24.15 -5.46
CA LEU A 426 -14.46 -23.30 -4.88
C LEU A 426 -13.18 -24.11 -4.73
N HIS A 427 -12.16 -23.72 -5.49
CA HIS A 427 -10.83 -24.29 -5.37
C HIS A 427 -9.87 -23.32 -4.70
N LEU A 428 -9.18 -23.77 -3.67
CA LEU A 428 -7.97 -23.12 -3.20
C LEU A 428 -6.79 -23.67 -4.02
N VAL A 429 -6.31 -22.91 -4.98
CA VAL A 429 -5.16 -23.25 -5.82
C VAL A 429 -3.89 -22.72 -5.16
N ILE A 430 -2.97 -23.62 -4.87
CA ILE A 430 -1.68 -23.34 -4.23
C ILE A 430 -0.57 -23.58 -5.24
N GLY A 431 0.17 -22.52 -5.58
CA GLY A 431 1.40 -22.61 -6.36
C GLY A 431 2.53 -23.14 -5.49
N THR A 432 3.16 -24.24 -5.89
CA THR A 432 4.30 -24.81 -5.16
C THR A 432 5.29 -25.49 -6.11
N PRO A 433 6.61 -25.26 -5.96
CA PRO A 433 7.64 -25.98 -6.73
C PRO A 433 7.59 -27.50 -6.55
N GLU A 434 6.95 -27.99 -5.49
CA GLU A 434 6.85 -29.41 -5.15
C GLU A 434 5.54 -30.05 -5.67
N ALA A 435 4.89 -29.43 -6.66
CA ALA A 435 3.60 -29.87 -7.19
C ALA A 435 3.61 -31.28 -7.81
N ALA A 436 4.78 -31.85 -8.12
CA ALA A 436 4.91 -33.21 -8.62
C ALA A 436 4.79 -34.28 -7.51
N SER A 437 5.18 -33.96 -6.28
CA SER A 437 5.31 -34.95 -5.18
C SER A 437 4.30 -34.73 -4.05
N LEU A 438 3.96 -33.48 -3.75
CA LEU A 438 3.04 -33.15 -2.66
C LEU A 438 1.59 -33.63 -2.84
N PRO A 439 0.97 -33.63 -4.05
CA PRO A 439 -0.43 -34.04 -4.20
C PRO A 439 -0.71 -35.44 -3.66
N THR A 440 0.15 -36.41 -3.96
CA THR A 440 -0.01 -37.79 -3.47
C THR A 440 0.11 -37.86 -1.95
N GLN A 441 1.06 -37.13 -1.36
CA GLN A 441 1.24 -37.08 0.09
C GLN A 441 0.04 -36.46 0.81
N VAL A 442 -0.47 -35.36 0.27
CA VAL A 442 -1.66 -34.69 0.80
C VAL A 442 -2.88 -35.60 0.66
N ALA A 443 -3.08 -36.24 -0.48
CA ALA A 443 -4.19 -37.17 -0.70
C ALA A 443 -4.18 -38.34 0.30
N MET A 444 -3.01 -38.91 0.63
CA MET A 444 -2.89 -39.98 1.64
C MET A 444 -3.25 -39.53 3.06
N ARG A 445 -3.09 -38.25 3.38
CA ARG A 445 -3.40 -37.67 4.71
C ARG A 445 -4.85 -37.17 4.80
N LEU A 446 -5.51 -37.00 3.67
CA LEU A 446 -6.92 -36.63 3.60
C LEU A 446 -7.80 -37.88 3.64
N GLY A 447 -8.93 -37.78 4.34
CA GLY A 447 -9.92 -38.85 4.39
C GLY A 447 -10.73 -39.00 3.09
N PRO A 448 -11.74 -39.87 3.05
CA PRO A 448 -12.58 -40.09 1.86
C PRO A 448 -13.33 -38.85 1.39
N GLN A 449 -13.49 -37.84 2.25
CA GLN A 449 -14.10 -36.55 1.91
C GLN A 449 -13.10 -35.52 1.33
N GLY A 450 -11.84 -35.90 1.15
CA GLY A 450 -10.79 -35.03 0.63
C GLY A 450 -10.55 -33.81 1.53
N SER A 451 -10.17 -32.69 0.93
CA SER A 451 -9.89 -31.42 1.61
C SER A 451 -11.12 -30.61 1.99
N SER A 452 -12.32 -31.01 1.53
CA SER A 452 -13.55 -30.25 1.72
C SER A 452 -13.86 -29.92 3.18
N PRO A 453 -13.78 -30.87 4.14
CA PRO A 453 -14.07 -30.58 5.55
C PRO A 453 -13.13 -29.53 6.16
N LEU A 454 -11.85 -29.53 5.76
CA LEU A 454 -10.86 -28.57 6.26
C LEU A 454 -11.11 -27.17 5.69
N ILE A 455 -11.48 -27.08 4.40
CA ILE A 455 -11.82 -25.80 3.79
C ILE A 455 -13.07 -25.21 4.44
N ILE A 456 -14.12 -26.02 4.64
CA ILE A 456 -15.35 -25.60 5.32
C ILE A 456 -15.04 -25.12 6.74
N ALA A 457 -14.26 -25.89 7.51
CA ALA A 457 -13.93 -25.54 8.89
C ALA A 457 -13.03 -24.29 9.00
N GLY A 458 -12.21 -24.01 7.99
CA GLY A 458 -11.45 -22.76 7.85
C GLY A 458 -12.34 -21.57 7.51
N LEU A 459 -13.28 -21.74 6.56
CA LEU A 459 -14.27 -20.72 6.20
C LEU A 459 -15.13 -20.32 7.41
N LEU A 460 -15.65 -21.29 8.17
CA LEU A 460 -16.44 -21.02 9.38
C LEU A 460 -15.64 -20.25 10.44
N ARG A 461 -14.35 -20.56 10.62
CA ARG A 461 -13.47 -19.83 11.54
C ARG A 461 -13.09 -18.44 11.07
N SER A 462 -13.19 -18.18 9.77
CA SER A 462 -12.88 -16.87 9.19
C SER A 462 -14.05 -15.88 9.28
N LEU A 463 -15.24 -16.32 9.68
CA LEU A 463 -16.38 -15.45 9.87
C LEU A 463 -16.21 -14.60 11.12
N SER A 464 -16.71 -13.35 11.05
CA SER A 464 -16.75 -12.51 12.23
C SER A 464 -17.69 -13.11 13.27
N VAL A 465 -17.52 -12.74 14.54
CA VAL A 465 -18.39 -13.18 15.65
C VAL A 465 -19.87 -12.81 15.39
N PHE A 466 -20.12 -11.79 14.56
CA PHE A 466 -21.46 -11.34 14.19
C PHE A 466 -22.07 -12.13 13.03
N ASP A 467 -21.25 -12.70 12.14
CA ASP A 467 -21.69 -13.49 10.97
C ASP A 467 -21.74 -15.01 11.26
N ALA A 468 -21.23 -15.44 12.42
CA ALA A 468 -21.17 -16.85 12.84
C ALA A 468 -22.56 -17.51 13.01
N LEU A 469 -23.65 -16.72 13.06
CA LEU A 469 -25.02 -17.20 13.11
C LEU A 469 -25.66 -17.41 11.73
N GLU A 470 -25.12 -16.78 10.67
CA GLU A 470 -25.67 -16.85 9.30
C GLU A 470 -25.14 -18.05 8.51
N ALA A 471 -23.90 -18.47 8.75
CA ALA A 471 -23.30 -19.63 8.10
C ALA A 471 -22.79 -20.67 9.10
N ASN A 472 -23.26 -21.90 8.92
CA ASN A 472 -22.81 -23.10 9.64
C ASN A 472 -22.39 -24.20 8.66
N GLU A 473 -21.78 -25.27 9.16
CA GLU A 473 -21.30 -26.38 8.33
C GLU A 473 -22.41 -26.96 7.43
N THR A 474 -23.63 -27.07 7.96
CA THR A 474 -24.80 -27.56 7.21
C THR A 474 -25.11 -26.65 6.02
N SER A 475 -25.10 -25.33 6.19
CA SER A 475 -25.37 -24.35 5.13
C SER A 475 -24.32 -24.37 4.02
N LEU A 476 -23.02 -24.50 4.36
CA LEU A 476 -21.95 -24.60 3.36
C LEU A 476 -22.04 -25.92 2.59
N ARG A 477 -22.38 -27.02 3.27
CA ARG A 477 -22.59 -28.33 2.62
C ARG A 477 -23.84 -28.35 1.75
N SER A 478 -24.90 -27.63 2.12
CA SER A 478 -26.14 -27.54 1.34
C SER A 478 -26.13 -26.46 0.24
N SER A 479 -25.13 -25.57 0.24
CA SER A 479 -24.94 -24.54 -0.80
C SER A 479 -24.78 -25.11 -2.23
N GLY A 480 -24.47 -26.42 -2.33
CA GLY A 480 -24.15 -27.10 -3.57
C GLY A 480 -22.75 -26.78 -4.09
N TYR A 481 -21.94 -26.00 -3.36
CA TYR A 481 -20.54 -25.81 -3.69
C TYR A 481 -19.70 -27.02 -3.29
N SER A 482 -18.80 -27.42 -4.18
CA SER A 482 -17.71 -28.34 -3.86
C SER A 482 -16.45 -27.56 -3.50
N PHE A 483 -15.74 -28.02 -2.46
CA PHE A 483 -14.54 -27.38 -1.94
C PHE A 483 -13.34 -28.29 -2.11
N ALA A 484 -12.29 -27.83 -2.80
CA ALA A 484 -11.05 -28.61 -2.91
C ALA A 484 -9.80 -27.75 -2.92
N ILE A 485 -8.67 -28.34 -2.51
CA ILE A 485 -7.35 -27.76 -2.68
C ILE A 485 -6.69 -28.35 -3.94
N ARG A 486 -5.97 -27.52 -4.69
CA ARG A 486 -5.16 -27.97 -5.83
C ARG A 486 -3.74 -27.45 -5.67
N LEU A 487 -2.77 -28.35 -5.78
CA LEU A 487 -1.35 -28.00 -5.78
C LEU A 487 -0.86 -28.01 -7.22
N VAL A 488 -0.33 -26.88 -7.69
CA VAL A 488 0.11 -26.72 -9.07
C VAL A 488 1.51 -26.11 -9.11
N ASP A 489 2.25 -26.35 -10.19
CA ASP A 489 3.51 -25.63 -10.42
C ASP A 489 3.23 -24.12 -10.44
N PRO A 490 4.08 -23.25 -9.84
CA PRO A 490 3.83 -21.81 -9.80
C PRO A 490 3.67 -21.17 -11.19
N ARG A 491 4.22 -21.78 -12.24
CA ARG A 491 4.08 -21.32 -13.64
C ARG A 491 2.91 -21.94 -14.40
N ASN A 492 2.12 -22.80 -13.75
CA ASN A 492 0.98 -23.45 -14.38
C ASN A 492 -0.13 -22.43 -14.71
N ALA A 493 -0.79 -22.62 -15.85
CA ALA A 493 -1.91 -21.79 -16.32
C ALA A 493 -3.16 -21.88 -15.42
N ASP A 494 -3.25 -22.91 -14.57
CA ASP A 494 -4.27 -23.04 -13.55
C ASP A 494 -4.20 -21.92 -12.51
N LEU A 495 -3.04 -21.28 -12.28
CA LEU A 495 -2.99 -20.02 -11.54
C LEU A 495 -3.29 -18.87 -12.50
N VAL A 496 -4.49 -18.30 -12.39
CA VAL A 496 -4.90 -17.19 -13.27
C VAL A 496 -4.07 -15.97 -12.92
N ARG A 497 -3.59 -15.28 -13.97
CA ARG A 497 -2.77 -14.08 -13.85
C ARG A 497 -3.43 -12.91 -14.55
N THR A 498 -3.27 -11.73 -13.97
CA THR A 498 -3.66 -10.47 -14.61
C THR A 498 -2.74 -10.17 -15.81
N ALA A 499 -3.10 -9.17 -16.63
CA ALA A 499 -2.25 -8.69 -17.74
C ALA A 499 -0.85 -8.22 -17.29
N PHE A 500 -0.65 -7.98 -15.99
CA PHE A 500 0.62 -7.58 -15.38
C PHE A 500 1.28 -8.70 -14.58
N ASP A 501 0.96 -9.96 -14.88
CA ASP A 501 1.62 -11.16 -14.34
C ASP A 501 1.45 -11.35 -12.81
N LYS A 502 0.46 -10.67 -12.21
CA LYS A 502 0.04 -10.83 -10.80
C LYS A 502 -0.99 -11.95 -10.64
N VAL A 503 -0.90 -12.73 -9.56
CA VAL A 503 -1.91 -13.72 -9.13
C VAL A 503 -2.89 -13.02 -8.19
N PRO A 504 -4.14 -12.69 -8.62
CA PRO A 504 -5.15 -12.17 -7.71
C PRO A 504 -5.53 -13.25 -6.69
N LEU A 505 -5.86 -12.83 -5.46
CA LEU A 505 -6.25 -13.77 -4.41
C LEU A 505 -7.61 -14.41 -4.70
N VAL A 506 -8.53 -13.70 -5.36
CA VAL A 506 -9.85 -14.21 -5.75
C VAL A 506 -10.02 -14.12 -7.26
N VAL A 507 -10.46 -15.21 -7.86
CA VAL A 507 -10.93 -15.29 -9.23
C VAL A 507 -12.34 -15.83 -9.19
N ASP A 508 -13.29 -15.02 -9.63
CA ASP A 508 -14.70 -15.39 -9.65
C ASP A 508 -15.15 -15.48 -11.12
N ARG A 509 -15.61 -16.68 -11.51
CA ARG A 509 -16.11 -16.98 -12.86
C ARG A 509 -17.62 -17.21 -12.73
N ILE A 510 -18.39 -16.36 -13.40
CA ILE A 510 -19.85 -16.42 -13.43
C ILE A 510 -20.30 -17.50 -14.42
#